data_AF-A0A7L2R8L9-F1
#
_entry.id   AF-A0A7L2R8L9-F1
#
_cell.length_a   1.000
_cell.length_b   1.000
_cell.length_c   1.000
_cell.angle_alpha   90.00
_cell.angle_beta   90.00
_cell.angle_gamma   90.00
#
_symmetry.space_group_name_H-M   'P 1'
#
loop_
_entity.id
_entity.type
_entity.pdbx_description
1 polymer ?
#
loop_
_entity_poly.entity_id
_entity_poly.type
_entity_poly.pdbx_seq_one_letter_code
_entity_poly.pdbx_strand_id
1 'polypeptide(L)'
;RSITRAYYRNSVGGLLLFDITNRRSFQNVHEWLEETKVHVQPYQIVFVLVGHKCDLDTQRQVTRHEAEKLAAAYGMRYIETSARDAINVEKAFTDLTRDIYELVKRGDISIQEGWEGVKSGFVPNVVHSSEEVVKSDRRCLC
;
A
#
# COMPACT_ATOMS: atom_id res chain seq x y z
N ARG A 1 -1.22 -18.25 5.76
CA ARG A 1 -1.20 -17.05 4.87
C ARG A 1 -2.41 -17.16 3.97
N SER A 2 -3.29 -16.15 3.96
CA SER A 2 -4.36 -16.05 2.97
C SER A 2 -4.73 -14.58 2.82
N ILE A 3 -4.13 -13.88 1.85
CA ILE A 3 -4.82 -12.71 1.28
C ILE A 3 -5.78 -13.29 0.26
N THR A 4 -7.07 -12.95 0.38
CA THR A 4 -8.06 -13.41 -0.59
C THR A 4 -7.71 -12.78 -1.94
N ARG A 5 -7.58 -13.60 -2.99
CA ARG A 5 -7.31 -13.16 -4.38
C ARG A 5 -8.16 -11.96 -4.83
N ALA A 6 -9.36 -11.82 -4.28
CA ALA A 6 -10.26 -10.69 -4.50
C ALA A 6 -9.62 -9.31 -4.24
N TYR A 7 -8.70 -9.18 -3.28
CA TYR A 7 -8.08 -7.90 -2.95
C TYR A 7 -7.06 -7.43 -4.00
N TYR A 8 -6.43 -8.34 -4.75
CA TYR A 8 -5.47 -7.96 -5.79
C TYR A 8 -6.17 -7.34 -7.01
N ARG A 9 -7.35 -7.85 -7.39
CA ARG A 9 -8.07 -7.41 -8.59
C ARG A 9 -8.44 -5.93 -8.55
N ASN A 10 -8.88 -5.41 -7.41
CA ASN A 10 -9.33 -4.03 -7.27
C ASN A 10 -8.25 -3.09 -6.68
N SER A 11 -7.00 -3.55 -6.58
CA SER A 11 -5.90 -2.73 -6.08
C SER A 11 -5.09 -2.12 -7.22
N VAL A 12 -4.80 -0.82 -7.14
CA VAL A 12 -3.86 -0.14 -8.05
C VAL A 12 -2.43 -0.13 -7.50
N GLY A 13 -2.29 -0.12 -6.17
CA GLY A 13 -0.98 -0.12 -5.52
C GLY A 13 -1.06 -0.64 -4.09
N GLY A 14 0.09 -0.99 -3.54
CA GLY A 14 0.19 -1.55 -2.20
C GLY A 14 1.58 -1.40 -1.58
N LEU A 15 1.64 -1.60 -0.27
CA LEU A 15 2.89 -1.68 0.47
C LEU A 15 3.18 -3.17 0.74
N LEU A 16 4.38 -3.62 0.37
CA LEU A 16 4.83 -4.98 0.65
C LEU A 16 5.78 -4.94 1.85
N LEU A 17 5.29 -5.41 3.01
CA LEU A 17 6.01 -5.28 4.27
C LEU A 17 6.80 -6.55 4.60
N PHE A 18 8.02 -6.35 5.12
CA PHE A 18 8.74 -7.32 5.92
C PHE A 18 9.23 -6.66 7.20
N ASP A 19 9.58 -7.46 8.20
CA ASP A 19 10.13 -6.98 9.47
C ASP A 19 11.66 -7.07 9.42
N ILE A 20 12.37 -5.96 9.67
CA ILE A 20 13.84 -5.93 9.58
C ILE A 20 14.52 -6.84 10.62
N THR A 21 13.80 -7.19 11.70
CA THR A 21 14.24 -8.11 12.76
C THR A 21 13.92 -9.57 12.47
N ASN A 22 13.26 -9.87 11.34
CA ASN A 22 12.83 -11.22 10.99
C ASN A 22 13.24 -11.58 9.56
N ARG A 23 14.37 -12.27 9.41
CA ARG A 23 14.93 -12.72 8.12
C ARG A 23 13.92 -13.52 7.28
N ARG A 24 13.13 -14.38 7.92
CA ARG A 24 12.15 -15.22 7.22
C ARG A 24 11.06 -14.38 6.55
N SER A 25 10.66 -13.27 7.19
CA SER A 25 9.68 -12.35 6.59
C SER A 25 10.20 -11.74 5.28
N PHE A 26 11.50 -11.40 5.23
CA PHE A 26 12.16 -10.86 4.03
C PHE A 26 12.32 -11.90 2.93
N GLN A 27 12.72 -13.13 3.27
CA GLN A 27 12.82 -14.23 2.29
C GLN A 27 11.48 -14.50 1.60
N ASN A 28 10.40 -14.41 2.36
CA ASN A 28 9.07 -14.65 1.82
C ASN A 28 8.52 -13.50 0.96
N VAL A 29 9.20 -12.35 0.86
CA VAL A 29 8.81 -11.23 -0.03
C VAL A 29 8.78 -11.71 -1.48
N HIS A 30 9.74 -12.56 -1.86
CA HIS A 30 9.80 -13.15 -3.20
C HIS A 30 8.52 -13.92 -3.54
N GLU A 31 8.04 -14.76 -2.62
CA GLU A 31 6.81 -15.54 -2.82
C GLU A 31 5.58 -14.65 -3.03
N TRP A 32 5.46 -13.56 -2.26
CA TRP A 32 4.36 -12.60 -2.42
C TRP A 32 4.41 -11.88 -3.77
N LEU A 33 5.60 -11.54 -4.26
CA LEU A 33 5.78 -10.90 -5.56
C LEU A 33 5.42 -11.84 -6.71
N GLU A 34 5.81 -13.12 -6.61
CA GLU A 34 5.42 -14.10 -7.62
C GLU A 34 3.91 -14.42 -7.56
N GLU A 35 3.31 -14.49 -6.37
CA GLU A 35 1.86 -14.68 -6.22
C GLU A 35 1.07 -13.51 -6.82
N THR A 36 1.50 -12.26 -6.60
CA THR A 36 0.79 -11.08 -7.11
C THR A 36 0.84 -10.99 -8.63
N LYS A 37 1.97 -11.30 -9.28
CA LYS A 37 2.09 -11.31 -10.75
C LYS A 37 1.06 -12.18 -11.46
N VAL A 38 0.62 -13.28 -10.85
CA VAL A 38 -0.30 -14.25 -11.47
C VAL A 38 -1.78 -13.77 -11.39
N HIS A 39 -2.10 -12.80 -10.54
CA HIS A 39 -3.49 -12.42 -10.22
C HIS A 39 -3.84 -10.97 -10.55
N VAL A 40 -2.97 -10.24 -11.24
CA VAL A 40 -3.14 -8.82 -11.53
C VAL A 40 -3.70 -8.60 -12.94
N GLN A 41 -4.98 -8.23 -12.98
CA GLN A 41 -5.68 -7.68 -14.15
C GLN A 41 -6.54 -6.51 -13.63
N PRO A 42 -6.62 -5.37 -14.34
CA PRO A 42 -6.09 -5.08 -15.68
C PRO A 42 -4.64 -4.56 -15.71
N TYR A 43 -4.09 -4.10 -14.58
CA TYR A 43 -2.73 -3.57 -14.47
C TYR A 43 -1.95 -4.29 -13.38
N GLN A 44 -0.62 -4.29 -13.50
CA GLN A 44 0.26 -4.71 -12.42
C GLN A 44 0.14 -3.74 -11.23
N ILE A 45 0.02 -4.28 -10.02
CA ILE A 45 -0.05 -3.48 -8.80
C ILE A 45 1.29 -2.76 -8.59
N VAL A 46 1.24 -1.46 -8.36
CA VAL A 46 2.41 -0.65 -7.98
C VAL A 46 2.78 -0.94 -6.53
N PHE A 47 3.93 -1.54 -6.30
CA PHE A 47 4.40 -1.88 -4.95
C PHE A 47 5.55 -0.98 -4.49
N VAL A 48 5.52 -0.63 -3.21
CA VAL A 48 6.69 -0.13 -2.47
C VAL A 48 7.08 -1.19 -1.44
N LEU A 49 8.37 -1.57 -1.44
CA LEU A 49 8.92 -2.49 -0.45
C LEU A 49 9.17 -1.73 0.86
N VAL A 50 8.63 -2.25 1.95
CA VAL A 50 8.69 -1.61 3.27
C VAL A 50 9.42 -2.50 4.27
N GLY A 51 10.58 -2.04 4.75
CA GLY A 51 11.28 -2.63 5.89
C GLY A 51 10.71 -2.06 7.19
N HIS A 52 9.81 -2.79 7.83
CA HIS A 52 9.13 -2.35 9.05
C HIS A 52 9.93 -2.65 10.32
N LYS A 53 9.58 -1.94 11.40
CA LYS A 53 10.22 -2.00 12.73
C LYS A 53 11.67 -1.50 12.74
N CYS A 54 11.96 -0.46 11.97
CA CYS A 54 13.29 0.13 11.92
C CYS A 54 13.76 0.70 13.28
N ASP A 55 12.85 0.88 14.22
CA ASP A 55 13.09 1.24 15.60
C ASP A 55 13.78 0.14 16.44
N LEU A 56 13.88 -1.09 15.91
CA LEU A 56 14.59 -2.22 16.52
C LEU A 56 15.92 -2.51 15.81
N ASP A 57 16.68 -1.45 15.48
CA ASP A 57 17.91 -1.55 14.69
C ASP A 57 18.98 -2.49 15.31
N THR A 58 19.04 -2.57 16.64
CA THR A 58 19.95 -3.47 17.36
C THR A 58 19.64 -4.97 17.14
N GLN A 59 18.43 -5.30 16.69
CA GLN A 59 17.97 -6.66 16.39
C GLN A 59 17.89 -6.92 14.88
N ARG A 60 18.47 -6.04 14.06
CA ARG A 60 18.40 -6.13 12.60
C ARG A 60 19.01 -7.44 12.08
N GLN A 61 18.22 -8.14 11.27
CA GLN A 61 18.61 -9.35 10.54
C GLN A 61 18.65 -9.13 9.02
N VAL A 62 18.13 -8.00 8.55
CA VAL A 62 18.08 -7.63 7.13
C VAL A 62 18.72 -6.25 6.98
N THR A 63 19.82 -6.22 6.23
CA THR A 63 20.53 -4.98 5.93
C THR A 63 19.71 -4.11 4.98
N ARG A 64 19.91 -2.80 5.07
CA ARG A 64 19.30 -1.87 4.12
C ARG A 64 19.73 -2.17 2.68
N HIS A 65 21.02 -2.45 2.47
CA HIS A 65 21.57 -2.69 1.15
C HIS A 65 20.97 -3.90 0.43
N GLU A 66 20.75 -5.03 1.12
CA GLU A 66 20.14 -6.20 0.48
C GLU A 66 18.66 -5.98 0.17
N ALA A 67 17.95 -5.22 1.00
CA ALA A 67 16.56 -4.89 0.76
C ALA A 67 16.41 -3.91 -0.42
N GLU A 68 17.30 -2.92 -0.53
CA GLU A 68 17.40 -2.02 -1.69
C GLU A 68 17.72 -2.80 -2.97
N LYS A 69 18.64 -3.77 -2.90
CA LYS A 69 18.97 -4.63 -4.04
C LYS A 69 17.77 -5.48 -4.49
N LEU A 70 17.01 -6.04 -3.54
CA LEU A 70 15.78 -6.78 -3.85
C LEU A 70 14.75 -5.85 -4.49
N ALA A 71 14.52 -4.67 -3.92
CA ALA A 71 13.57 -3.71 -4.47
C ALA A 71 13.94 -3.29 -5.90
N ALA A 72 15.22 -2.99 -6.15
CA ALA A 72 15.73 -2.63 -7.46
C ALA A 72 15.55 -3.76 -8.49
N ALA A 73 15.77 -5.02 -8.11
CA ALA A 73 15.56 -6.18 -8.99
C ALA A 73 14.11 -6.33 -9.47
N TYR A 74 13.15 -5.82 -8.71
CA TYR A 74 11.72 -5.83 -9.03
C TYR A 74 11.19 -4.47 -9.52
N GLY A 75 12.06 -3.46 -9.69
CA GLY A 75 11.66 -2.11 -10.10
C GLY A 75 10.81 -1.37 -9.06
N MET A 76 10.94 -1.71 -7.77
CA MET A 76 10.21 -1.10 -6.68
C MET A 76 11.10 -0.14 -5.88
N ARG A 77 10.48 0.83 -5.19
CA ARG A 77 11.17 1.64 -4.18
C ARG A 77 11.26 0.88 -2.85
N TYR A 78 12.28 1.20 -2.06
CA TYR A 78 12.46 0.70 -0.70
C TYR A 78 12.42 1.83 0.32
N ILE A 79 11.69 1.61 1.42
CA ILE A 79 11.64 2.52 2.55
C ILE A 79 11.60 1.74 3.88
N GLU A 80 12.33 2.22 4.88
CA GLU A 80 12.25 1.68 6.24
C GLU A 80 11.27 2.49 7.08
N THR A 81 10.41 1.82 7.84
CA THR A 81 9.36 2.46 8.64
C THR A 81 9.32 1.93 10.07
N SER A 82 8.84 2.78 10.99
CA SER A 82 8.43 2.37 12.34
C SER A 82 7.04 2.89 12.62
N ALA A 83 6.10 1.99 12.90
CA ALA A 83 4.78 2.39 13.39
C ALA A 83 4.85 2.87 14.85
N ARG A 84 5.80 2.35 15.64
CA ARG A 84 6.00 2.72 17.04
C ARG A 84 6.48 4.16 17.18
N ASP A 85 7.50 4.51 16.40
CA ASP A 85 8.18 5.81 16.50
C ASP A 85 7.71 6.78 15.38
N ALA A 86 6.64 6.41 14.65
CA ALA A 86 6.08 7.16 13.53
C ALA A 86 7.09 7.52 12.42
N ILE A 87 8.14 6.71 12.24
CA ILE A 87 9.20 6.96 11.26
C ILE A 87 8.72 6.53 9.87
N ASN A 88 8.75 7.47 8.92
CA ASN A 88 8.50 7.26 7.48
C ASN A 88 7.15 6.65 7.11
N VAL A 89 6.20 6.53 8.05
CA VAL A 89 4.88 5.93 7.79
C VAL A 89 4.13 6.76 6.75
N GLU A 90 3.94 8.05 7.00
CA GLU A 90 3.28 8.96 6.05
C GLU A 90 4.03 8.98 4.71
N LYS A 91 5.36 9.11 4.76
CA LYS A 91 6.21 9.13 3.58
C LYS A 91 6.00 7.90 2.68
N ALA A 92 5.86 6.69 3.25
CA ALA A 92 5.63 5.48 2.48
C ALA A 92 4.32 5.53 1.68
N PHE A 93 3.23 6.04 2.29
CA PHE A 93 1.95 6.22 1.61
C PHE A 93 1.98 7.36 0.59
N THR A 94 2.58 8.50 0.94
CA THR A 94 2.72 9.65 0.02
C THR A 94 3.56 9.29 -1.19
N ASP A 95 4.63 8.54 -0.98
CA ASP A 95 5.48 8.04 -2.07
C ASP A 95 4.66 7.14 -2.99
N LEU A 96 4.00 6.10 -2.46
CA LEU A 96 3.18 5.18 -3.26
C LEU A 96 2.10 5.91 -4.07
N THR A 97 1.34 6.79 -3.42
CA THR A 97 0.26 7.55 -4.08
C THR A 97 0.79 8.48 -5.17
N ARG A 98 1.97 9.08 -4.98
CA ARG A 98 2.63 9.91 -6.00
C ARG A 98 3.03 9.10 -7.23
N ASP A 99 3.59 7.89 -7.06
CA ASP A 99 3.97 7.05 -8.20
C ASP A 99 2.74 6.64 -9.00
N ILE A 100 1.67 6.21 -8.32
CA ILE A 100 0.41 5.85 -8.97
C ILE A 100 -0.15 7.06 -9.73
N TYR A 101 -0.14 8.25 -9.12
CA TYR A 101 -0.61 9.47 -9.75
C TYR A 101 0.18 9.81 -11.02
N GLU A 102 1.51 9.70 -10.99
CA GLU A 102 2.35 9.95 -12.17
C GLU A 102 2.10 8.93 -13.29
N LEU A 103 1.89 7.65 -12.96
CA LEU A 103 1.52 6.62 -13.93
C LEU A 103 0.15 6.89 -14.56
N VAL A 104 -0.82 7.34 -13.76
CA VAL A 104 -2.15 7.74 -14.27
C VAL A 104 -2.03 8.96 -15.19
N LYS A 105 -1.23 9.96 -14.80
CA LYS A 105 -1.00 11.18 -15.59
C LYS A 105 -0.32 10.90 -16.92
N ARG A 106 0.57 9.90 -16.99
CA ARG A 106 1.23 9.43 -18.21
C ARG A 106 0.33 8.59 -19.11
N GLY A 107 -0.77 8.07 -18.56
CA GLY A 107 -1.68 7.16 -19.25
C GLY A 107 -1.28 5.68 -19.17
N ASP A 108 -0.25 5.34 -18.39
CA ASP A 108 0.17 3.95 -18.16
C ASP A 108 -0.87 3.17 -17.34
N ILE A 109 -1.60 3.87 -16.47
CA ILE A 109 -2.78 3.36 -15.74
C ILE A 109 -3.97 4.23 -16.12
N SER A 110 -5.01 3.64 -16.70
CA SER A 110 -6.26 4.34 -16.99
C SER A 110 -7.43 3.75 -16.20
N ILE A 111 -8.51 4.53 -16.09
CA ILE A 111 -9.76 4.05 -15.51
C ILE A 111 -10.32 2.98 -16.44
N GLN A 112 -10.77 1.87 -15.86
CA GLN A 112 -11.35 0.73 -16.57
C GLN A 112 -12.76 0.48 -16.03
N GLU A 113 -13.70 0.17 -16.92
CA GLU A 113 -15.07 -0.13 -16.52
C GLU A 113 -15.11 -1.41 -15.67
N GLY A 114 -15.74 -1.36 -14.50
CA GLY A 114 -15.79 -2.49 -13.56
C GLY A 114 -14.50 -2.75 -12.78
N TRP A 115 -13.48 -1.89 -12.90
CA TRP A 115 -12.28 -1.92 -12.06
C TRP A 115 -12.27 -0.76 -11.06
N GLU A 116 -12.02 -1.06 -9.79
CA GLU A 116 -12.10 -0.06 -8.72
C GLU A 116 -10.76 0.53 -8.29
N GLY A 117 -9.65 0.11 -8.91
CA GLY A 117 -8.30 0.57 -8.51
C GLY A 117 -8.07 2.06 -8.74
N VAL A 118 -8.67 2.65 -9.77
CA VAL A 118 -8.63 4.10 -10.04
C VAL A 118 -10.01 4.57 -10.49
N LYS A 119 -10.54 5.63 -9.88
CA LYS A 119 -11.83 6.24 -10.24
C LYS A 119 -11.64 7.74 -10.48
N SER A 120 -12.24 8.26 -11.56
CA SER A 120 -12.37 9.73 -11.74
C SER A 120 -13.57 10.20 -10.94
N GLY A 121 -13.37 11.19 -10.07
CA GLY A 121 -14.42 11.74 -9.24
C GLY A 121 -14.23 11.43 -7.76
N PHE A 122 -13.41 12.24 -7.09
CA PHE A 122 -13.58 12.45 -5.66
C PHE A 122 -14.18 13.83 -5.48
N VAL A 123 -15.51 13.89 -5.41
CA VAL A 123 -16.19 14.95 -4.65
C VAL A 123 -16.07 14.46 -3.20
N PRO A 124 -15.43 15.21 -2.28
CA PRO A 124 -15.18 14.73 -0.93
C PRO A 124 -16.50 14.58 -0.17
N ASN A 125 -17.11 13.40 -0.24
CA ASN A 125 -18.19 13.02 0.66
C ASN A 125 -17.63 12.01 1.66
N VAL A 126 -17.39 12.56 2.85
CA VAL A 126 -17.48 11.91 4.17
C VAL A 126 -16.72 10.60 4.30
N VAL A 127 -15.60 10.69 5.02
CA VAL A 127 -14.97 9.56 5.71
C VAL A 127 -16.07 8.90 6.55
N HIS A 128 -16.50 7.69 6.19
CA HIS A 128 -17.30 6.86 7.09
C HIS A 128 -16.39 6.41 8.25
N SER A 129 -16.24 7.30 9.22
CA SER A 129 -15.90 6.95 10.59
C SER A 129 -17.04 6.11 11.13
N SER A 130 -16.75 4.90 11.59
CA SER A 130 -17.67 4.11 12.40
C SER A 130 -18.12 4.95 13.59
N GLU A 131 -19.44 5.09 13.72
CA GLU A 131 -20.19 5.61 14.88
C GLU A 131 -20.03 7.09 15.25
N GLU A 132 -21.08 7.88 14.95
CA GLU A 132 -21.83 8.64 15.96
C GLU A 132 -23.20 9.06 15.39
N VAL A 133 -24.27 8.47 15.92
CA VAL A 133 -25.66 8.85 15.60
C VAL A 133 -25.98 10.15 16.35
N VAL A 134 -25.79 11.29 15.69
CA VAL A 134 -26.30 12.57 16.22
C VAL A 134 -27.75 12.75 15.77
N LYS A 135 -28.67 12.61 16.74
CA LYS A 135 -30.10 12.89 16.58
C LYS A 135 -30.29 14.32 16.05
N SER A 136 -30.81 14.43 14.83
CA SER A 136 -31.30 15.71 14.31
C SER A 136 -32.61 16.07 15.02
N ASP A 137 -32.51 17.08 15.88
CA ASP A 137 -33.62 17.78 16.52
C ASP A 137 -34.52 18.41 15.44
N ARG A 138 -35.62 17.73 15.08
CA ARG A 138 -36.61 18.30 14.16
C ARG A 138 -37.48 19.26 14.95
N ARG A 139 -37.16 20.55 14.87
CA ARG A 139 -38.12 21.61 15.22
C ARG A 139 -39.26 21.56 14.22
N CYS A 140 -40.44 21.19 14.72
CA CYS A 140 -41.70 21.35 14.02
C CYS A 140 -42.02 22.85 13.96
N LEU A 141 -42.30 23.36 12.76
CA LEU A 141 -42.83 24.69 12.54
C LEU A 141 -44.02 24.56 11.57
N CYS A 142 -45.17 25.03 12.06
CA CYS A 142 -46.52 25.12 11.48
C CYS A 142 -47.19 23.81 11.05
#